data_AF-A0A183EE18-F1
#
_entry.id   AF-A0A183EE18-F1
#
_cell.length_a   1.000
_cell.length_b   1.000
_cell.length_c   1.000
_cell.angle_alpha   90.00
_cell.angle_beta   90.00
_cell.angle_gamma   90.00
#
_symmetry.space_group_name_H-M   'P 1'
#
loop_
_entity.id
_entity.type
_entity.pdbx_description
1 polymer ?
#
loop_
_entity_poly.entity_id
_entity_poly.type
_entity_poly.pdbx_seq_one_letter_code
_entity_poly.pdbx_strand_id
1 'polypeptide(L)'
;MTVLEDEKFQNINSGHESVSIKQAEMLNTRLQHVEQAFIAEQGIYDERAEYRHLIFSSSTYNEYGNFPFASILDPALNWRNAFVAGDSQKADYWLKIVRIGFSKLHYAIESATLTITMDGFYD
;
A
#
# COMPACT_ATOMS: atom_id res chain seq x y z
N MET A 1 14.69 -3.06 -26.51
CA MET A 1 13.79 -1.95 -26.14
C MET A 1 14.41 -1.32 -24.91
N THR A 2 15.53 -0.62 -25.07
CA THR A 2 16.43 -0.33 -23.93
C THR A 2 17.40 0.84 -24.14
N VAL A 3 17.70 1.26 -25.39
CA VAL A 3 18.68 2.34 -25.61
C VAL A 3 18.02 3.68 -25.96
N LEU A 4 16.93 3.65 -26.74
CA LEU A 4 16.22 4.86 -27.18
C LEU A 4 15.32 5.48 -26.09
N GLU A 5 14.79 4.67 -25.17
CA GLU A 5 13.99 5.18 -24.04
C GLU A 5 14.88 5.87 -23.01
N ASP A 6 16.05 5.30 -22.71
CA ASP A 6 17.04 5.89 -21.78
C ASP A 6 17.57 7.25 -22.27
N GLU A 7 17.82 7.39 -23.59
CA GLU A 7 18.26 8.65 -24.19
C GLU A 7 17.20 9.77 -24.06
N LYS A 8 15.92 9.42 -24.29
CA LYS A 8 14.80 10.36 -24.09
C LYS A 8 14.62 10.75 -22.63
N PHE A 9 14.73 9.80 -21.69
CA PHE A 9 14.70 10.11 -20.26
C PHE A 9 15.82 11.06 -19.86
N GLN A 10 17.03 10.89 -20.40
CA GLN A 10 18.15 11.81 -20.14
C GLN A 10 17.92 13.20 -20.74
N ASN A 11 17.32 13.30 -21.93
CA ASN A 11 16.99 14.60 -22.54
C ASN A 11 15.91 15.35 -21.76
N ILE A 12 14.90 14.65 -21.24
CA ILE A 12 13.89 15.24 -20.35
C ILE A 12 14.51 15.68 -19.03
N ASN A 13 15.31 14.80 -18.39
CA ASN A 13 15.94 15.11 -17.11
C ASN A 13 17.00 16.23 -17.20
N SER A 14 17.63 16.39 -18.36
CA SER A 14 18.59 17.48 -18.63
C SER A 14 17.93 18.76 -19.14
N GLY A 15 16.60 18.78 -19.31
CA GLY A 15 15.84 19.94 -19.80
C GLY A 15 15.99 20.23 -21.29
N HIS A 16 16.59 19.30 -22.06
CA HIS A 16 16.70 19.39 -23.52
C HIS A 16 15.37 19.06 -24.24
N GLU A 17 14.49 18.30 -23.59
CA GLU A 17 13.16 17.96 -24.12
C GLU A 17 12.08 18.22 -23.05
N SER A 18 10.99 18.87 -23.46
CA SER A 18 9.86 19.16 -22.57
C SER A 18 8.84 18.03 -22.59
N VAL A 19 8.25 17.72 -21.44
CA VAL A 19 7.14 16.76 -21.32
C VAL A 19 5.84 17.41 -21.82
N SER A 20 5.06 16.69 -22.61
CA SER A 20 3.72 17.16 -23.04
C SER A 20 2.72 17.16 -21.88
N ILE A 21 1.64 17.94 -22.00
CA ILE A 21 0.57 17.99 -20.99
C ILE A 21 -0.01 16.58 -20.75
N LYS A 22 -0.27 15.81 -21.82
CA LYS A 22 -0.77 14.43 -21.75
C LYS A 22 0.15 13.52 -20.94
N GLN A 23 1.46 13.63 -21.14
CA GLN A 23 2.45 12.86 -20.41
C GLN A 23 2.52 13.25 -18.92
N ALA A 24 2.43 14.56 -18.62
CA ALA A 24 2.39 15.03 -17.24
C ALA A 24 1.11 14.57 -16.51
N GLU A 25 -0.05 14.64 -17.17
CA GLU A 25 -1.32 14.12 -16.64
C GLU A 25 -1.26 12.62 -16.38
N MET A 26 -0.63 11.86 -17.28
CA MET A 26 -0.46 10.41 -17.11
C MET A 26 0.40 10.10 -15.88
N LEU A 27 1.53 10.80 -15.68
CA LEU A 27 2.37 10.63 -14.49
C LEU A 27 1.62 10.98 -13.20
N ASN A 28 0.91 12.11 -13.18
CA ASN A 28 0.13 12.53 -12.00
C ASN A 28 -0.97 11.51 -11.65
N THR A 29 -1.67 11.00 -12.67
CA THR A 29 -2.70 9.96 -12.49
C THR A 29 -2.11 8.69 -11.90
N ARG A 30 -0.93 8.26 -12.38
CA ARG A 30 -0.22 7.10 -11.82
C ARG A 30 0.18 7.30 -10.37
N LEU A 31 0.76 8.46 -10.03
CA LEU A 31 1.11 8.78 -8.65
C LEU A 31 -0.10 8.74 -7.72
N GLN A 32 -1.25 9.26 -8.16
CA GLN A 32 -2.49 9.20 -7.40
C GLN A 32 -2.98 7.75 -7.22
N HIS A 33 -2.93 6.94 -8.28
CA HIS A 33 -3.35 5.53 -8.22
C HIS A 33 -2.44 4.67 -7.33
N VAL A 34 -1.14 4.99 -7.23
CA VAL A 34 -0.22 4.32 -6.30
C VAL A 34 -0.69 4.47 -4.86
N GLU A 35 -1.07 5.68 -4.45
CA GLU A 35 -1.61 5.92 -3.10
C GLU A 35 -2.92 5.17 -2.87
N GLN A 36 -3.81 5.20 -3.87
CA GLN A 36 -5.10 4.50 -3.80
C GLN A 36 -4.97 2.98 -3.69
N ALA A 37 -3.90 2.38 -4.25
CA ALA A 37 -3.65 0.95 -4.16
C ALA A 37 -3.52 0.45 -2.71
N PHE A 38 -3.13 1.33 -1.77
CA PHE A 38 -3.01 1.00 -0.35
C PHE A 38 -4.29 1.24 0.46
N ILE A 39 -5.39 1.62 -0.17
CA ILE A 39 -6.70 1.83 0.47
C ILE A 39 -7.55 0.57 0.35
N ALA A 40 -7.80 -0.11 1.47
CA ALA A 40 -8.73 -1.23 1.54
C ALA A 40 -10.17 -0.74 1.71
N GLU A 41 -11.05 -1.04 0.74
CA GLU A 41 -12.45 -0.56 0.74
C GLU A 41 -13.25 -1.01 1.98
N GLN A 42 -12.99 -2.24 2.45
CA GLN A 42 -13.64 -2.83 3.63
C GLN A 42 -12.93 -2.45 4.95
N GLY A 43 -11.95 -1.55 4.88
CA GLY A 43 -11.08 -1.23 6.00
C GLY A 43 -9.99 -2.26 6.28
N ILE A 44 -9.18 -1.98 7.29
CA ILE A 44 -8.03 -2.81 7.67
C ILE A 44 -8.51 -4.19 8.18
N TYR A 45 -9.56 -4.23 8.99
CA TYR A 45 -10.30 -5.43 9.41
C TYR A 45 -11.67 -5.00 9.98
N ASP A 46 -12.58 -5.95 10.20
CA ASP A 46 -14.01 -5.68 10.44
C ASP A 46 -14.27 -4.73 11.63
N GLU A 47 -13.53 -4.87 12.73
CA GLU A 47 -13.66 -3.99 13.91
C GLU A 47 -13.06 -2.59 13.70
N ARG A 48 -12.38 -2.36 12.58
CA ARG A 48 -11.71 -1.10 12.23
C ARG A 48 -11.95 -0.74 10.76
N ALA A 49 -13.20 -0.89 10.32
CA ALA A 49 -13.62 -0.65 8.94
C ALA A 49 -13.40 0.80 8.46
N GLU A 50 -13.40 1.76 9.38
CA GLU A 50 -13.18 3.19 9.13
C GLU A 50 -11.72 3.52 8.79
N TYR A 51 -10.77 2.69 9.24
CA TYR A 51 -9.36 2.81 8.91
C TYR A 51 -9.08 1.98 7.66
N ARG A 52 -8.67 2.62 6.58
CA ARG A 52 -8.58 1.96 5.27
C ARG A 52 -7.17 1.87 4.72
N HIS A 53 -6.27 2.74 5.16
CA HIS A 53 -4.93 2.77 4.60
C HIS A 53 -4.05 1.67 5.25
N LEU A 54 -3.59 0.72 4.45
CA LEU A 54 -2.92 -0.50 4.92
C LEU A 54 -1.55 -0.26 5.54
N ILE A 55 -0.81 0.77 5.07
CA ILE A 55 0.48 1.20 5.65
C ILE A 55 0.26 2.19 6.81
N PHE A 56 -0.47 3.28 6.57
CA PHE A 56 -0.66 4.37 7.51
C PHE A 56 -2.08 4.37 8.11
N SER A 57 -2.26 3.63 9.19
CA SER A 57 -3.45 3.72 10.03
C SER A 57 -3.04 3.88 11.48
N SER A 58 -3.82 4.60 12.28
CA SER A 58 -3.55 4.70 13.73
C SER A 58 -3.57 3.31 14.36
N SER A 59 -2.76 3.07 15.39
CA SER A 59 -2.82 1.83 16.16
C SER A 59 -3.79 1.97 17.33
N THR A 60 -4.50 0.90 17.69
CA THR A 60 -5.31 0.85 18.93
C THR A 60 -4.45 0.86 20.20
N TYR A 61 -3.15 0.55 20.09
CA TYR A 61 -2.22 0.53 21.21
C TYR A 61 -1.45 1.83 21.38
N ASN A 62 -1.37 2.64 20.32
CA ASN A 62 -0.72 3.94 20.35
C ASN A 62 -1.22 4.82 19.19
N GLU A 63 -2.24 5.63 19.44
CA GLU A 63 -2.82 6.52 18.43
C GLU A 63 -1.86 7.65 17.99
N TYR A 64 -0.89 8.02 18.84
CA TYR A 64 0.08 9.09 18.58
C TYR A 64 1.46 8.57 18.12
N GLY A 65 1.67 7.26 18.17
CA GLY A 65 2.86 6.62 17.65
C GLY A 65 2.68 6.35 16.16
N ASN A 66 3.64 6.77 15.33
CA ASN A 66 3.74 6.33 13.94
C ASN A 66 4.02 4.81 13.91
N PHE A 67 2.99 4.01 14.11
CA PHE A 67 3.07 2.55 14.08
C PHE A 67 2.47 2.09 12.75
N PRO A 68 3.31 1.88 11.72
CA PRO A 68 2.81 1.47 10.42
C PRO A 68 2.22 0.07 10.50
N PHE A 69 1.40 -0.30 9.51
CA PHE A 69 0.83 -1.64 9.39
C PHE A 69 -0.07 -2.05 10.56
N ALA A 70 -0.87 -1.11 11.08
CA ALA A 70 -1.86 -1.40 12.13
C ALA A 70 -2.83 -2.55 11.75
N SER A 71 -3.06 -2.76 10.45
CA SER A 71 -3.82 -3.90 9.90
C SER A 71 -3.25 -5.28 10.22
N ILE A 72 -1.97 -5.35 10.59
CA ILE A 72 -1.24 -6.59 10.89
C ILE A 72 -0.76 -6.59 12.33
N LEU A 73 -0.17 -5.49 12.80
CA LEU A 73 0.48 -5.44 14.10
C LEU A 73 -0.51 -5.39 15.26
N ASP A 74 -1.63 -4.67 15.13
CA ASP A 74 -2.65 -4.67 16.18
C ASP A 74 -3.26 -6.08 16.35
N PRO A 75 -3.67 -6.78 15.28
CA PRO A 75 -4.06 -8.19 15.36
C PRO A 75 -2.97 -9.11 15.91
N ALA A 76 -1.70 -8.92 15.56
CA ALA A 76 -0.60 -9.75 16.07
C ALA A 76 -0.40 -9.60 17.58
N LEU A 77 -0.53 -8.37 18.10
CA LEU A 77 -0.50 -8.11 19.54
C LEU A 77 -1.72 -8.73 20.25
N ASN A 78 -2.91 -8.59 19.67
CA ASN A 78 -4.12 -9.21 20.20
C ASN A 78 -4.03 -10.75 20.21
N TRP A 79 -3.45 -11.35 19.16
CA TRP A 79 -3.14 -12.78 19.09
C TRP A 79 -2.23 -13.20 20.24
N ARG A 80 -1.10 -12.49 20.44
CA ARG A 80 -0.16 -12.79 21.52
C ARG A 80 -0.84 -12.71 22.89
N ASN A 81 -1.64 -11.68 23.13
CA ASN A 81 -2.34 -11.49 24.39
C ASN A 81 -3.34 -12.62 24.66
N ALA A 82 -4.12 -13.01 23.65
CA ALA A 82 -5.05 -14.14 23.76
C ALA A 82 -4.34 -15.47 24.02
N PHE A 83 -3.23 -15.71 23.31
CA PHE A 83 -2.40 -16.91 23.49
C PHE A 83 -1.84 -17.01 24.91
N VAL A 84 -1.28 -15.92 25.45
CA VAL A 84 -0.75 -15.88 26.83
C VAL A 84 -1.86 -16.06 27.87
N ALA A 85 -3.07 -15.57 27.59
CA ALA A 85 -4.24 -15.75 28.45
C ALA A 85 -4.85 -17.16 28.37
N GLY A 86 -4.38 -18.03 27.47
CA GLY A 86 -4.93 -19.36 27.26
C GLY A 86 -6.26 -19.40 26.49
N ASP A 87 -6.66 -18.29 25.86
CA ASP A 87 -7.86 -18.19 25.04
C ASP A 87 -7.54 -18.58 23.59
N SER A 88 -7.62 -19.88 23.30
CA SER A 88 -7.27 -20.42 21.98
C SER A 88 -8.21 -19.93 20.88
N GLN A 89 -9.50 -19.78 21.16
CA GLN A 89 -10.49 -19.35 20.15
C GLN A 89 -10.20 -17.91 19.71
N LYS A 90 -9.94 -17.02 20.65
CA LYS A 90 -9.60 -15.63 20.36
C LYS A 90 -8.22 -15.52 19.69
N ALA A 91 -7.26 -16.34 20.09
CA ALA A 91 -5.97 -16.41 19.40
C ALA A 91 -6.17 -16.81 17.91
N ASP A 92 -6.89 -17.88 17.62
CA ASP A 92 -7.14 -18.33 16.25
C ASP A 92 -7.83 -17.26 15.39
N TYR A 93 -8.78 -16.53 15.98
CA TYR A 93 -9.41 -15.38 15.34
C TYR A 93 -8.37 -14.33 14.92
N TRP A 94 -7.57 -13.84 15.86
CA TRP A 94 -6.58 -12.80 15.55
C TRP A 94 -5.50 -13.28 14.59
N LEU A 95 -5.11 -14.55 14.67
CA LEU A 95 -4.18 -15.14 13.70
C LEU A 95 -4.77 -15.16 12.28
N LYS A 96 -6.07 -15.43 12.13
CA LYS A 96 -6.78 -15.32 10.85
C LYS A 96 -6.75 -13.87 10.34
N ILE A 97 -6.99 -12.88 11.20
CA ILE A 97 -6.94 -11.47 10.81
C ILE A 97 -5.53 -11.05 10.37
N VAL A 98 -4.48 -11.47 11.08
CA VAL A 98 -3.07 -11.24 10.67
C VAL A 98 -2.81 -11.77 9.26
N ARG A 99 -3.27 -13.00 8.95
CA ARG A 99 -3.11 -13.60 7.61
C ARG A 99 -3.82 -12.77 6.53
N ILE A 100 -5.05 -12.32 6.81
CA ILE A 100 -5.80 -11.45 5.89
C ILE A 100 -5.04 -10.14 5.68
N GLY A 101 -4.50 -9.53 6.74
CA GLY A 101 -3.71 -8.30 6.66
C GLY A 101 -2.50 -8.43 5.74
N PHE A 102 -1.73 -9.53 5.85
CA PHE A 102 -0.62 -9.81 4.92
C PHE A 102 -1.09 -9.98 3.48
N SER A 103 -2.18 -10.71 3.24
CA SER A 103 -2.73 -10.88 1.89
C SER A 103 -3.18 -9.56 1.27
N LYS A 104 -3.85 -8.69 2.05
CA LYS A 104 -4.24 -7.34 1.61
C LYS A 104 -3.01 -6.49 1.27
N LEU A 105 -1.99 -6.51 2.13
CA LEU A 105 -0.76 -5.75 1.89
C LEU A 105 -0.01 -6.24 0.65
N HIS A 106 0.10 -7.55 0.45
CA HIS A 106 0.70 -8.13 -0.74
C HIS A 106 -0.05 -7.69 -2.01
N TYR A 107 -1.37 -7.82 -2.02
CA TYR A 107 -2.20 -7.35 -3.14
C TYR A 107 -2.03 -5.86 -3.43
N ALA A 108 -1.96 -5.04 -2.39
CA ALA A 108 -1.73 -3.59 -2.53
C ALA A 108 -0.37 -3.27 -3.16
N ILE A 109 0.70 -3.95 -2.72
CA ILE A 109 2.06 -3.77 -3.28
C ILE A 109 2.10 -4.18 -4.77
N GLU A 110 1.51 -5.32 -5.11
CA GLU A 110 1.42 -5.78 -6.50
C GLU A 110 0.63 -4.78 -7.37
N SER A 111 -0.51 -4.29 -6.86
CA SER A 111 -1.34 -3.29 -7.56
C SER A 111 -0.60 -1.96 -7.75
N ALA A 112 0.14 -1.50 -6.73
CA ALA A 112 0.96 -0.30 -6.81
C ALA A 112 2.10 -0.47 -7.82
N THR A 113 2.73 -1.64 -7.86
CA THR A 113 3.83 -1.94 -8.80
C THR A 113 3.34 -1.91 -10.25
N LEU A 114 2.17 -2.50 -10.53
CA LEU A 114 1.54 -2.46 -11.85
C LEU A 114 1.17 -1.03 -12.28
N THR A 115 0.91 -0.13 -11.33
CA THR A 115 0.57 1.27 -11.62
C THR A 115 1.78 2.11 -12.03
N ILE A 116 2.99 1.74 -11.59
CA ILE A 116 4.21 2.54 -11.79
C ILE A 116 4.88 2.26 -13.16
N THR A 117 4.39 1.29 -13.95
CA THR A 117 4.99 1.00 -15.27
C THR A 117 4.93 2.23 -16.18
N MET A 118 5.88 2.37 -17.10
CA MET A 118 5.98 3.51 -18.03
C MET A 118 5.32 3.25 -19.38
N ASP A 119 4.58 2.15 -19.51
CA ASP A 119 3.91 1.76 -20.76
C ASP A 119 3.00 2.89 -21.25
N GLY A 120 3.06 3.23 -22.54
CA GLY A 120 2.28 4.33 -23.13
C GLY A 120 2.75 5.75 -22.79
N PHE A 121 3.88 5.94 -22.09
CA PHE A 121 4.45 7.28 -21.84
C PHE A 121 4.97 7.95 -23.12
N TYR A 122 5.39 7.16 -24.10
CA TYR A 122 5.92 7.65 -25.37
C TYR A 122 4.97 7.46 -26.56
N ASP A 123 3.73 7.01 -26.30
CA ASP A 123 2.64 6.86 -27.29
C ASP A 123 1.77 8.13 -27.42
#